data_AF-A0A699QQA2-F1
#
_entry.id   AF-A0A699QQA2-F1
#
_cell.length_a   1.000
_cell.length_b   1.000
_cell.length_c   1.000
_cell.angle_alpha   90.00
_cell.angle_beta   90.00
_cell.angle_gamma   90.00
#
_symmetry.space_group_name_H-M   'P 1'
#
loop_
_entity.id
_entity.type
_entity.pdbx_description
1 polymer ?
#
loop_
_entity_poly.entity_id
_entity_poly.type
_entity_poly.pdbx_seq_one_letter_code
_entity_poly.pdbx_strand_id
1 'polypeptide(L)'
;SIDENEVATLKLVMSEIFGEENFRNTFTIRRYDKNLNRQFIEQGLSTFNTGFEYVLCYSKSPDFTFNPVYKASSETRQNFGYWKGFWNDADRPTMRYQLLGYKPETGQWKWKQETGIAAAKNYEEYQKSFADKMTLEEYWESTGKKLQFIRRNPNGKGMNKGVEHWIPPTSGILRNTNWTDIFASKSEPETQGYFDYPKNIDLIKEFIRLGEGSESDIILDFFAGSGSTAHATLAYNQEQGKNHKFLCVQYAEKLAETSEAFEAGLRTIADITRLRLKAVVANKKTKAAGDLY
;
A
#
# COMPACT_ATOMS: atom_id res chain seq x y z
N SER A 1 0.22 0.92 -18.62
CA SER A 1 0.60 2.10 -17.82
C SER A 1 -0.48 3.10 -18.06
N ILE A 2 -1.08 3.68 -17.03
CA ILE A 2 -2.16 4.66 -17.18
C ILE A 2 -1.70 5.94 -16.49
N ASP A 3 -1.58 7.03 -17.24
CA ASP A 3 -1.23 8.34 -16.68
C ASP A 3 -2.42 9.31 -16.59
N GLU A 4 -2.12 10.57 -16.26
CA GLU A 4 -3.12 11.63 -16.04
C GLU A 4 -3.91 12.02 -17.29
N ASN A 5 -3.38 11.73 -18.49
CA ASN A 5 -4.09 11.97 -19.76
C ASN A 5 -5.07 10.85 -20.08
N GLU A 6 -4.82 9.64 -19.58
CA GLU A 6 -5.55 8.43 -19.94
C GLU A 6 -6.60 8.03 -18.89
N VAL A 7 -6.35 8.33 -17.62
CA VAL A 7 -7.14 7.82 -16.49
C VAL A 7 -8.62 8.18 -16.56
N ALA A 8 -8.95 9.38 -17.04
CA ALA A 8 -10.34 9.83 -17.15
C ALA A 8 -11.11 9.01 -18.19
N THR A 9 -10.57 8.89 -19.40
CA THR A 9 -11.18 8.12 -20.49
C THR A 9 -11.26 6.64 -20.15
N LEU A 10 -10.20 6.07 -19.56
CA LEU A 10 -10.22 4.68 -19.12
C LEU A 10 -11.32 4.44 -18.08
N LYS A 11 -11.49 5.35 -17.12
CA LYS A 11 -12.54 5.21 -16.11
C LYS A 11 -13.93 5.15 -16.74
N LEU A 12 -14.21 5.95 -17.77
CA LEU A 12 -15.48 5.90 -18.49
C LEU A 12 -15.70 4.52 -19.13
N VAL A 13 -14.70 4.01 -19.87
CA VAL A 13 -14.78 2.69 -20.51
C VAL A 13 -14.94 1.57 -19.48
N MET A 14 -14.20 1.62 -18.38
CA MET A 14 -14.29 0.62 -17.32
C MET A 14 -15.64 0.67 -16.59
N SER A 15 -16.20 1.86 -16.36
CA SER A 15 -17.53 2.00 -15.79
C SER A 15 -18.63 1.50 -16.73
N GLU A 16 -18.47 1.63 -18.05
CA GLU A 16 -19.40 1.03 -19.02
C GLU A 16 -19.34 -0.51 -19.00
N ILE A 17 -18.13 -1.08 -18.94
CA ILE A 17 -17.93 -2.54 -18.97
C ILE A 17 -18.31 -3.20 -17.64
N PHE A 18 -17.93 -2.59 -16.52
CA PHE A 18 -18.05 -3.20 -15.20
C PHE A 18 -19.16 -2.60 -14.33
N GLY A 19 -19.77 -1.49 -14.73
CA GLY A 19 -20.71 -0.73 -13.90
C GLY A 19 -19.99 0.29 -13.01
N GLU A 20 -20.56 1.50 -12.89
CA GLU A 20 -20.00 2.56 -12.06
C GLU A 20 -20.08 2.21 -10.56
N GLU A 21 -21.14 1.52 -10.16
CA GLU A 21 -21.37 1.01 -8.80
C GLU A 21 -20.33 -0.01 -8.34
N ASN A 22 -19.60 -0.60 -9.30
CA ASN A 22 -18.55 -1.57 -9.05
C ASN A 22 -17.16 -0.93 -8.93
N PHE A 23 -17.03 0.38 -9.16
CA PHE A 23 -15.82 1.12 -8.86
C PHE A 23 -15.53 1.08 -7.35
N ARG A 24 -14.25 0.91 -7.00
CA ARG A 24 -13.81 0.87 -5.60
C ARG A 24 -12.84 2.00 -5.31
N ASN A 25 -11.72 2.04 -6.01
CA ASN A 25 -10.67 3.01 -5.75
C ASN A 25 -9.85 3.32 -7.01
N THR A 26 -9.25 4.50 -7.01
CA THR A 26 -8.09 4.83 -7.86
C THR A 26 -6.86 4.88 -6.96
N PHE A 27 -5.86 4.07 -7.25
CA PHE A 27 -4.57 4.08 -6.55
C PHE A 27 -3.56 4.92 -7.33
N THR A 28 -2.79 5.75 -6.63
CA THR A 28 -1.73 6.59 -7.19
C THR A 28 -0.38 5.95 -6.88
N ILE A 29 0.36 5.60 -7.92
CA ILE A 29 1.66 4.90 -7.83
C ILE A 29 2.76 5.83 -8.34
N ARG A 30 3.91 5.86 -7.64
CA ARG A 30 5.03 6.73 -8.04
C ARG A 30 5.77 6.18 -9.27
N ARG A 31 6.09 7.05 -10.22
CA ARG A 31 7.01 6.75 -11.33
C ARG A 31 8.44 7.15 -10.96
N TYR A 32 9.42 6.62 -11.69
CA TYR A 32 10.78 7.16 -11.62
C TYR A 32 10.80 8.59 -12.14
N ASP A 33 11.54 9.45 -11.44
CA ASP A 33 11.69 10.86 -11.81
C ASP A 33 12.58 10.95 -13.06
N LYS A 34 11.95 11.18 -14.22
CA LYS A 34 12.67 11.50 -15.46
C LYS A 34 12.76 13.00 -15.62
N ASN A 35 13.97 13.55 -15.58
CA ASN A 35 14.21 14.98 -15.74
C ASN A 35 14.26 15.43 -17.21
N LEU A 36 13.35 14.93 -18.06
CA LEU A 36 13.30 15.27 -19.49
C LEU A 36 13.14 16.78 -19.68
N ASN A 37 12.31 17.40 -18.84
CA ASN A 37 12.08 18.85 -18.89
C ASN A 37 13.29 19.71 -18.52
N ARG A 38 14.38 19.14 -18.01
CA ARG A 38 15.59 19.90 -17.66
C ARG A 38 16.17 20.64 -18.87
N GLN A 39 16.05 20.06 -20.07
CA GLN A 39 16.55 20.66 -21.30
C GLN A 39 15.76 21.91 -21.75
N PHE A 40 14.59 22.16 -21.16
CA PHE A 40 13.69 23.26 -21.53
C PHE A 40 13.62 24.38 -20.48
N ILE A 41 14.43 24.31 -19.42
CA ILE A 41 14.35 25.27 -18.29
C ILE A 41 14.58 26.71 -18.76
N GLU A 42 15.56 26.93 -19.64
CA GLU A 42 15.91 28.25 -20.18
C GLU A 42 14.78 28.85 -21.03
N GLN A 43 13.99 28.03 -21.72
CA GLN A 43 12.88 28.47 -22.57
C GLN A 43 11.52 28.49 -21.84
N GLY A 44 11.47 28.00 -20.60
CA GLY A 44 10.25 27.77 -19.85
C GLY A 44 9.61 26.40 -20.15
N LEU A 45 8.97 25.83 -19.12
CA LEU A 45 8.32 24.52 -19.23
C LEU A 45 6.89 24.66 -19.76
N SER A 46 6.55 23.92 -20.81
CA SER A 46 5.16 23.82 -21.31
C SER A 46 4.28 22.94 -20.43
N THR A 47 4.86 21.92 -19.79
CA THR A 47 4.22 20.99 -18.85
C THR A 47 5.24 20.53 -17.81
N PHE A 48 4.78 19.92 -16.70
CA PHE A 48 5.65 19.22 -15.76
C PHE A 48 5.79 17.75 -16.15
N ASN A 49 6.86 17.08 -15.69
CA ASN A 49 7.00 15.64 -15.91
C ASN A 49 5.93 14.89 -15.11
N THR A 50 5.29 13.90 -15.72
CA THR A 50 4.32 13.04 -15.05
C THR A 50 4.98 12.22 -13.94
N GLY A 51 4.58 12.46 -12.70
CA GLY A 51 5.13 11.77 -11.52
C GLY A 51 4.42 10.47 -11.14
N PHE A 52 3.23 10.20 -11.69
CA PHE A 52 2.36 9.12 -11.22
C PHE A 52 1.81 8.23 -12.34
N GLU A 53 1.59 6.97 -12.01
CA GLU A 53 0.70 6.05 -12.73
C GLU A 53 -0.54 5.81 -11.86
N TYR A 54 -1.67 5.54 -12.49
CA TYR A 54 -2.93 5.26 -11.83
C TYR A 54 -3.37 3.81 -12.04
N VAL A 55 -3.93 3.21 -10.99
CA VAL A 55 -4.59 1.90 -11.06
C VAL A 55 -6.04 2.09 -10.68
N LEU A 56 -6.95 1.81 -11.62
CA LEU A 56 -8.38 1.78 -11.36
C LEU A 56 -8.77 0.38 -10.87
N CYS A 57 -9.49 0.33 -9.76
CA CYS A 57 -9.95 -0.91 -9.18
C CYS A 57 -11.47 -0.99 -9.20
N TYR A 58 -11.96 -2.07 -9.80
CA TYR A 58 -13.36 -2.45 -9.84
C TYR A 58 -13.51 -3.85 -9.23
N SER A 59 -14.66 -4.13 -8.64
CA SER A 59 -15.00 -5.48 -8.17
C SER A 59 -16.26 -5.96 -8.87
N LYS A 60 -16.35 -7.26 -9.14
CA LYS A 60 -17.54 -7.85 -9.77
C LYS A 60 -18.81 -7.81 -8.90
N SER A 61 -18.67 -7.77 -7.57
CA SER A 61 -19.77 -7.83 -6.61
C SER A 61 -19.67 -6.70 -5.56
N PRO A 62 -20.80 -6.15 -5.07
CA PRO A 62 -20.82 -5.27 -3.90
C PRO A 62 -20.29 -5.93 -2.62
N ASP A 63 -20.32 -7.26 -2.52
CA ASP A 63 -19.88 -8.00 -1.33
C ASP A 63 -18.35 -8.14 -1.25
N PHE A 64 -17.63 -7.73 -2.30
CA PHE A 64 -16.17 -7.80 -2.30
C PHE A 64 -15.59 -6.87 -1.23
N THR A 65 -14.68 -7.42 -0.42
CA THR A 65 -13.91 -6.68 0.57
C THR A 65 -12.42 -6.80 0.28
N PHE A 66 -11.69 -5.70 0.41
CA PHE A 66 -10.23 -5.74 0.33
C PHE A 66 -9.62 -6.38 1.56
N ASN A 67 -8.51 -7.11 1.35
CA ASN A 67 -7.62 -7.42 2.46
C ASN A 67 -6.80 -6.18 2.83
N PRO A 68 -6.53 -5.96 4.14
CA PRO A 68 -5.74 -4.83 4.58
C PRO A 68 -4.29 -4.99 4.14
N VAL A 69 -3.77 -3.98 3.44
CA VAL A 69 -2.38 -3.91 3.03
C VAL A 69 -1.64 -2.84 3.81
N TYR A 70 -0.46 -3.17 4.33
CA TYR A 70 0.33 -2.27 5.17
C TYR A 70 1.62 -1.85 4.46
N LYS A 71 2.12 -0.67 4.83
CA LYS A 71 3.49 -0.27 4.56
C LYS A 71 4.28 -0.21 5.85
N ALA A 72 5.59 -0.43 5.76
CA ALA A 72 6.48 -0.23 6.90
C ALA A 72 6.32 1.21 7.44
N SER A 73 6.18 1.33 8.75
CA SER A 73 6.24 2.63 9.41
C SER A 73 7.69 3.12 9.50
N SER A 74 7.86 4.43 9.75
CA SER A 74 9.19 4.95 10.08
C SER A 74 9.74 4.31 11.35
N GLU A 75 11.07 4.26 11.47
CA GLU A 75 11.77 3.74 12.66
C GLU A 75 11.24 4.38 13.95
N THR A 76 11.02 5.70 13.97
CA THR A 76 10.41 6.39 15.11
C THR A 76 9.03 5.82 15.47
N ARG A 77 8.20 5.50 14.47
CA ARG A 77 6.86 4.96 14.70
C ARG A 77 6.85 3.49 15.08
N GLN A 78 7.91 2.75 14.74
CA GLN A 78 8.10 1.37 15.20
C GLN A 78 8.42 1.31 16.69
N ASN A 79 9.16 2.31 17.19
CA ASN A 79 9.67 2.31 18.56
C ASN A 79 8.87 3.18 19.54
N PHE A 80 8.26 4.27 19.08
CA PHE A 80 7.66 5.27 19.98
C PHE A 80 6.19 5.55 19.66
N GLY A 81 5.39 5.61 20.73
CA GLY A 81 4.03 6.12 20.67
C GLY A 81 4.01 7.65 20.69
N TYR A 82 2.85 8.23 20.44
CA TYR A 82 2.68 9.68 20.54
C TYR A 82 1.26 10.04 20.96
N TRP A 83 1.11 11.24 21.52
CA TRP A 83 -0.18 11.75 21.97
C TRP A 83 -0.87 12.55 20.87
N LYS A 84 -2.17 12.29 20.68
CA LYS A 84 -3.00 12.99 19.69
C LYS A 84 -4.28 13.48 20.34
N GLY A 85 -4.76 14.65 19.93
CA GLY A 85 -6.02 15.22 20.43
C GLY A 85 -7.17 14.21 20.36
N PHE A 86 -7.95 14.11 21.43
CA PHE A 86 -9.01 13.10 21.61
C PHE A 86 -10.41 13.59 21.15
N TRP A 87 -10.46 14.58 20.26
CA TRP A 87 -11.70 15.20 19.79
C TRP A 87 -11.76 15.22 18.26
N ASN A 88 -12.96 15.23 17.68
CA ASN A 88 -13.21 15.61 16.28
C ASN A 88 -14.53 16.39 16.14
N ASP A 89 -14.75 16.95 14.95
CA ASP A 89 -15.82 17.89 14.61
C ASP A 89 -17.18 17.22 14.31
N ALA A 90 -17.23 15.89 14.26
CA ALA A 90 -18.47 15.15 14.06
C ALA A 90 -19.49 15.43 15.17
N ASP A 91 -20.75 15.59 14.79
CA ASP A 91 -21.82 15.96 15.72
C ASP A 91 -22.59 14.72 16.22
N ARG A 92 -22.10 14.11 17.30
CA ARG A 92 -22.82 13.05 18.03
C ARG A 92 -22.94 13.43 19.50
N PRO A 93 -24.06 14.01 19.96
CA PRO A 93 -24.24 14.43 21.34
C PRO A 93 -24.01 13.33 22.39
N THR A 94 -24.30 12.07 22.05
CA THR A 94 -24.07 10.90 22.91
C THR A 94 -22.59 10.62 23.20
N MET A 95 -21.68 11.17 22.39
CA MET A 95 -20.23 11.07 22.55
C MET A 95 -19.65 12.27 23.33
N ARG A 96 -20.49 13.16 23.87
CA ARG A 96 -20.10 14.27 24.74
C ARG A 96 -20.35 13.90 26.18
N TYR A 97 -19.32 13.45 26.87
CA TYR A 97 -19.37 13.10 28.27
C TYR A 97 -18.22 13.76 29.04
N GLN A 98 -18.37 13.83 30.36
CA GLN A 98 -17.32 14.39 31.22
C GLN A 98 -16.11 13.46 31.22
N LEU A 99 -14.95 13.97 30.83
CA LEU A 99 -13.69 13.24 30.82
C LEU A 99 -12.56 14.16 31.26
N LEU A 100 -11.80 13.75 32.28
CA LEU A 100 -10.66 14.49 32.82
C LEU A 100 -10.97 15.97 33.11
N GLY A 101 -12.14 16.25 33.68
CA GLY A 101 -12.53 17.62 34.06
C GLY A 101 -13.05 18.48 32.89
N TYR A 102 -13.39 17.90 31.74
CA TYR A 102 -13.97 18.65 30.63
C TYR A 102 -15.02 17.83 29.86
N LYS A 103 -16.05 18.51 29.36
CA LYS A 103 -17.05 18.00 28.42
C LYS A 103 -17.11 18.94 27.22
N PRO A 104 -16.95 18.47 25.99
CA PRO A 104 -17.07 19.31 24.81
C PRO A 104 -18.50 19.81 24.64
N GLU A 105 -18.66 21.08 24.26
CA GLU A 105 -19.95 21.67 23.90
C GLU A 105 -20.33 21.35 22.46
N THR A 106 -19.33 21.31 21.57
CA THR A 106 -19.47 20.99 20.14
C THR A 106 -18.51 19.87 19.73
N GLY A 107 -18.74 19.29 18.54
CA GLY A 107 -18.04 18.09 18.07
C GLY A 107 -18.28 16.89 18.98
N GLN A 108 -17.27 16.05 19.19
CA GLN A 108 -17.38 14.85 20.02
C GLN A 108 -16.03 14.30 20.49
N TRP A 109 -16.06 13.45 21.52
CA TRP A 109 -14.94 12.55 21.82
C TRP A 109 -14.83 11.43 20.78
N LYS A 110 -13.61 10.92 20.60
CA LYS A 110 -13.34 9.85 19.63
C LYS A 110 -13.87 8.49 20.05
N TRP A 111 -13.96 8.22 21.35
CA TRP A 111 -14.44 6.93 21.89
C TRP A 111 -15.67 7.10 22.77
N LYS A 112 -16.40 6.00 22.97
CA LYS A 112 -17.55 5.95 23.89
C LYS A 112 -17.10 6.15 25.34
N GLN A 113 -18.05 6.54 26.18
CA GLN A 113 -17.79 6.88 27.58
C GLN A 113 -17.08 5.78 28.35
N GLU A 114 -17.51 4.52 28.25
CA GLU A 114 -16.87 3.43 29.00
C GLU A 114 -15.40 3.28 28.59
N THR A 115 -15.12 3.27 27.28
CA THR A 115 -13.77 3.16 26.73
C THR A 115 -12.88 4.33 27.12
N GLY A 116 -13.39 5.57 27.01
CA GLY A 116 -12.62 6.76 27.34
C GLY A 116 -12.29 6.85 28.83
N ILE A 117 -13.23 6.52 29.70
CA ILE A 117 -13.01 6.49 31.16
C ILE A 117 -12.01 5.39 31.53
N ALA A 118 -12.15 4.18 30.95
CA ALA A 118 -11.20 3.09 31.18
C ALA A 118 -9.78 3.47 30.75
N ALA A 119 -9.63 4.12 29.59
CA ALA A 119 -8.33 4.56 29.09
C ALA A 119 -7.69 5.67 29.95
N ALA A 120 -8.49 6.57 30.53
CA ALA A 120 -8.00 7.56 31.49
C ALA A 120 -7.50 6.88 32.78
N LYS A 121 -8.25 5.89 33.30
CA LYS A 121 -7.85 5.11 34.48
C LYS A 121 -6.57 4.30 34.22
N ASN A 122 -6.43 3.70 33.04
CA ASN A 122 -5.21 2.97 32.67
C ASN A 122 -3.96 3.88 32.72
N TYR A 123 -4.09 5.14 32.28
CA TYR A 123 -2.99 6.09 32.31
C TYR A 123 -2.68 6.57 33.72
N GLU A 124 -3.71 6.80 34.54
CA GLU A 124 -3.55 7.10 35.96
C GLU A 124 -2.81 5.99 36.72
N GLU A 125 -3.17 4.73 36.48
CA GLU A 125 -2.48 3.57 37.07
C GLU A 125 -1.02 3.49 36.62
N TYR A 126 -0.76 3.68 35.32
CA TYR A 126 0.61 3.76 34.81
C TYR A 126 1.42 4.85 35.53
N GLN A 127 0.87 6.07 35.63
CA GLN A 127 1.54 7.19 36.30
C GLN A 127 1.84 6.89 37.77
N LYS A 128 0.90 6.26 38.49
CA LYS A 128 1.03 6.00 39.92
C LYS A 128 2.00 4.85 40.24
N SER A 129 1.97 3.79 39.46
CA SER A 129 2.58 2.51 39.85
C SER A 129 3.82 2.13 39.02
N PHE A 130 3.95 2.69 37.81
CA PHE A 130 4.90 2.21 36.79
C PHE A 130 5.79 3.29 36.16
N ALA A 131 5.38 4.56 36.13
CA ALA A 131 6.10 5.60 35.39
C ALA A 131 7.54 5.87 35.87
N ASP A 132 7.85 5.57 37.14
CA ASP A 132 9.22 5.66 37.67
C ASP A 132 10.09 4.44 37.35
N LYS A 133 9.48 3.36 36.83
CA LYS A 133 10.13 2.05 36.62
C LYS A 133 10.31 1.70 35.15
N MET A 134 9.42 2.18 34.29
CA MET A 134 9.40 1.86 32.87
C MET A 134 8.65 2.93 32.08
N THR A 135 8.92 2.96 30.78
CA THR A 135 8.22 3.79 29.80
C THR A 135 6.78 3.31 29.58
N LEU A 136 5.96 4.16 28.95
CA LEU A 136 4.59 3.81 28.62
C LEU A 136 4.54 2.70 27.55
N GLU A 137 5.49 2.71 26.63
CA GLU A 137 5.72 1.67 25.63
C GLU A 137 5.97 0.32 26.30
N GLU A 138 6.96 0.22 27.19
CA GLU A 138 7.28 -1.02 27.92
C GLU A 138 6.09 -1.51 28.75
N TYR A 139 5.39 -0.59 29.43
CA TYR A 139 4.19 -0.94 30.18
C TYR A 139 3.10 -1.49 29.25
N TRP A 140 2.84 -0.84 28.13
CA TRP A 140 1.85 -1.31 27.15
C TRP A 140 2.22 -2.68 26.57
N GLU A 141 3.49 -2.93 26.29
CA GLU A 141 3.97 -4.25 25.86
C GLU A 141 3.72 -5.32 26.94
N SER A 142 4.02 -5.02 28.21
CA SER A 142 3.78 -5.93 29.34
C SER A 142 2.29 -6.30 29.50
N THR A 143 1.38 -5.43 29.05
CA THR A 143 -0.07 -5.68 29.07
C THR A 143 -0.56 -6.55 27.91
N GLY A 144 0.36 -7.04 27.07
CA GLY A 144 0.04 -7.76 25.84
C GLY A 144 -0.52 -6.84 24.75
N LYS A 145 -0.16 -5.55 24.76
CA LYS A 145 -0.56 -4.55 23.75
C LYS A 145 -2.07 -4.25 23.69
N LYS A 146 -2.78 -4.45 24.81
CA LYS A 146 -4.27 -4.36 24.87
C LYS A 146 -4.81 -3.05 25.43
N LEU A 147 -4.05 -2.38 26.29
CA LEU A 147 -4.56 -1.18 26.96
C LEU A 147 -4.54 0.04 26.05
N GLN A 148 -5.50 0.93 26.31
CA GLN A 148 -5.60 2.26 25.73
C GLN A 148 -5.34 3.30 26.82
N PHE A 149 -4.84 4.46 26.43
CA PHE A 149 -4.46 5.51 27.37
C PHE A 149 -4.99 6.87 26.93
N ILE A 150 -5.57 7.60 27.87
CA ILE A 150 -5.97 9.01 27.70
C ILE A 150 -5.35 9.82 28.82
N ARG A 151 -4.82 11.00 28.49
CA ARG A 151 -4.31 11.96 29.46
C ARG A 151 -4.88 13.35 29.22
N ARG A 152 -4.64 14.23 30.19
CA ARG A 152 -4.80 15.67 30.02
C ARG A 152 -3.43 16.33 29.96
N ASN A 153 -3.15 16.99 28.84
CA ASN A 153 -2.05 17.94 28.71
C ASN A 153 -2.48 19.28 29.31
N PRO A 154 -1.90 19.74 30.44
CA PRO A 154 -2.32 20.98 31.11
C PRO A 154 -2.17 22.23 30.24
N ASN A 155 -1.21 22.20 29.30
CA ASN A 155 -0.94 23.30 28.37
C ASN A 155 -1.76 23.19 27.08
N GLY A 156 -2.54 22.11 26.92
CA GLY A 156 -3.31 21.84 25.72
C GLY A 156 -4.49 22.82 25.59
N LYS A 157 -4.51 23.55 24.48
CA LYS A 157 -5.56 24.50 24.11
C LYS A 157 -6.51 23.90 23.06
N GLY A 158 -7.54 24.65 22.67
CA GLY A 158 -8.48 24.24 21.62
C GLY A 158 -9.68 23.45 22.12
N MET A 159 -10.38 22.80 21.17
CA MET A 159 -11.69 22.16 21.39
C MET A 159 -11.65 20.93 22.28
N ASN A 160 -10.49 20.28 22.44
CA ASN A 160 -10.29 19.15 23.34
C ASN A 160 -9.78 19.57 24.74
N LYS A 161 -9.46 20.85 24.97
CA LYS A 161 -8.87 21.37 26.23
C LYS A 161 -7.70 20.52 26.77
N GLY A 162 -6.87 20.01 25.85
CA GLY A 162 -5.70 19.19 26.16
C GLY A 162 -5.97 17.71 26.44
N VAL A 163 -7.20 17.22 26.27
CA VAL A 163 -7.47 15.78 26.36
C VAL A 163 -6.90 15.07 25.12
N GLU A 164 -5.97 14.16 25.35
CA GLU A 164 -5.21 13.43 24.33
C GLU A 164 -5.33 11.93 24.56
N HIS A 165 -5.37 11.16 23.47
CA HIS A 165 -5.22 9.71 23.51
C HIS A 165 -3.84 9.34 22.96
N TRP A 166 -3.27 8.28 23.52
CA TRP A 166 -1.98 7.76 23.08
C TRP A 166 -2.17 6.83 21.89
N ILE A 167 -1.36 7.05 20.86
CA ILE A 167 -1.26 6.17 19.69
C ILE A 167 -0.02 5.30 19.89
N PRO A 168 -0.16 3.97 20.02
CA PRO A 168 0.96 3.08 20.28
C PRO A 168 1.97 3.05 19.12
N PRO A 169 3.21 2.59 19.35
CA PRO A 169 4.10 2.18 18.27
C PRO A 169 3.43 1.14 17.37
N THR A 170 3.75 1.16 16.08
CA THR A 170 3.27 0.16 15.11
C THR A 170 4.34 -0.06 14.07
N SER A 171 4.54 -1.31 13.63
CA SER A 171 5.43 -1.64 12.52
C SER A 171 4.80 -1.43 11.14
N GLY A 172 3.47 -1.46 11.08
CA GLY A 172 2.68 -1.32 9.86
C GLY A 172 1.76 -0.11 9.91
N ILE A 173 1.68 0.63 8.81
CA ILE A 173 0.68 1.66 8.56
C ILE A 173 -0.25 1.12 7.47
N LEU A 174 -1.54 1.02 7.76
CA LEU A 174 -2.55 0.64 6.77
C LEU A 174 -2.47 1.60 5.58
N ARG A 175 -2.29 1.06 4.38
CA ARG A 175 -2.22 1.86 3.16
C ARG A 175 -3.59 2.46 2.85
N ASN A 176 -3.58 3.69 2.37
CA ASN A 176 -4.71 4.27 1.65
C ASN A 176 -4.40 4.22 0.14
N THR A 177 -5.10 5.00 -0.69
CA THR A 177 -4.87 5.01 -2.15
C THR A 177 -3.56 5.68 -2.60
N ASN A 178 -2.76 6.23 -1.69
CA ASN A 178 -1.45 6.80 -1.98
C ASN A 178 -0.34 5.76 -1.76
N TRP A 179 0.15 5.17 -2.86
CA TRP A 179 1.19 4.13 -2.86
C TRP A 179 2.48 4.68 -3.50
N THR A 180 2.84 5.92 -3.16
CA THR A 180 4.02 6.59 -3.71
C THR A 180 5.36 6.13 -3.11
N ASP A 181 5.32 5.26 -2.10
CA ASP A 181 6.48 4.59 -1.52
C ASP A 181 6.95 3.37 -2.33
N ILE A 182 6.17 2.91 -3.31
CA ILE A 182 6.54 1.84 -4.23
C ILE A 182 6.56 2.39 -5.65
N PHE A 183 7.63 2.13 -6.40
CA PHE A 183 7.72 2.53 -7.80
C PHE A 183 6.86 1.62 -8.69
N ALA A 184 6.22 2.21 -9.70
CA ALA A 184 5.42 1.49 -10.71
C ALA A 184 6.25 0.50 -11.52
N SER A 185 7.50 0.85 -11.80
CA SER A 185 8.44 0.02 -12.55
C SER A 185 9.68 -0.25 -11.70
N LYS A 186 10.35 -1.37 -11.94
CA LYS A 186 11.61 -1.74 -11.28
C LYS A 186 12.32 -2.74 -12.20
N SER A 187 13.53 -2.37 -12.64
CA SER A 187 14.33 -3.27 -13.47
C SER A 187 14.89 -4.40 -12.62
N GLU A 188 14.74 -5.62 -13.10
CA GLU A 188 15.30 -6.84 -12.51
C GLU A 188 16.37 -7.40 -13.47
N PRO A 189 17.35 -8.20 -12.98
CA PRO A 189 18.42 -8.74 -13.82
C PRO A 189 17.91 -9.48 -15.07
N GLU A 190 16.81 -10.22 -14.97
CA GLU A 190 16.23 -10.95 -16.11
C GLU A 190 15.49 -10.06 -17.13
N THR A 191 15.33 -8.76 -16.86
CA THR A 191 14.68 -7.78 -17.75
C THR A 191 15.63 -6.73 -18.31
N GLN A 192 16.84 -6.64 -17.77
CA GLN A 192 17.81 -5.62 -18.15
C GLN A 192 18.18 -5.77 -19.63
N GLY A 193 18.08 -4.68 -20.40
CA GLY A 193 18.37 -4.65 -21.85
C GLY A 193 17.21 -5.09 -22.75
N TYR A 194 16.21 -5.80 -22.22
CA TYR A 194 15.08 -6.33 -23.01
C TYR A 194 13.78 -5.54 -22.84
N PHE A 195 13.62 -4.86 -21.70
CA PHE A 195 12.46 -4.02 -21.42
C PHE A 195 12.87 -2.72 -20.75
N ASP A 196 12.35 -1.60 -21.24
CA ASP A 196 12.68 -0.28 -20.68
C ASP A 196 12.03 -0.05 -19.31
N TYR A 197 10.77 -0.50 -19.14
CA TYR A 197 9.96 -0.21 -17.94
C TYR A 197 9.16 -1.45 -17.48
N PRO A 198 9.83 -2.55 -17.09
CA PRO A 198 9.15 -3.70 -16.49
C PRO A 198 8.44 -3.27 -15.20
N LYS A 199 7.19 -3.73 -15.03
CA LYS A 199 6.39 -3.42 -13.83
C LYS A 199 7.04 -4.03 -12.59
N ASN A 200 6.99 -3.29 -11.50
CA ASN A 200 7.58 -3.71 -10.23
C ASN A 200 6.84 -4.92 -9.66
N ILE A 201 7.57 -6.01 -9.41
CA ILE A 201 7.03 -7.26 -8.89
C ILE A 201 6.44 -7.04 -7.49
N ASP A 202 7.10 -6.25 -6.65
CA ASP A 202 6.65 -5.96 -5.28
C ASP A 202 5.31 -5.23 -5.29
N LEU A 203 5.11 -4.29 -6.23
CA LEU A 203 3.82 -3.62 -6.41
C LEU A 203 2.70 -4.60 -6.77
N ILE A 204 2.96 -5.52 -7.71
CA ILE A 204 1.95 -6.50 -8.14
C ILE A 204 1.62 -7.48 -7.00
N LYS A 205 2.62 -7.89 -6.20
CA LYS A 205 2.38 -8.71 -4.99
C LYS A 205 1.43 -8.03 -4.01
N GLU A 206 1.58 -6.72 -3.80
CA GLU A 206 0.66 -5.97 -2.95
C GLU A 206 -0.77 -5.94 -3.51
N PHE A 207 -0.95 -5.86 -4.84
CA PHE A 207 -2.27 -5.95 -5.46
C PHE A 207 -2.86 -7.36 -5.41
N ILE A 208 -2.04 -8.42 -5.53
CA ILE A 208 -2.48 -9.80 -5.31
C ILE A 208 -2.99 -9.94 -3.88
N ARG A 209 -2.21 -9.53 -2.88
CA ARG A 209 -2.61 -9.55 -1.46
C ARG A 209 -3.91 -8.78 -1.22
N LEU A 210 -4.04 -7.61 -1.85
CA LEU A 210 -5.22 -6.74 -1.72
C LEU A 210 -6.51 -7.40 -2.22
N GLY A 211 -6.43 -8.20 -3.28
CA GLY A 211 -7.57 -8.81 -3.96
C GLY A 211 -7.73 -10.33 -3.80
N GLU A 212 -6.80 -11.02 -3.12
CA GLU A 212 -6.89 -12.47 -2.91
C GLU A 212 -8.12 -12.83 -2.06
N GLY A 213 -8.88 -13.81 -2.53
CA GLY A 213 -10.07 -14.32 -1.86
C GLY A 213 -9.95 -15.79 -1.47
N SER A 214 -8.97 -16.52 -2.00
CA SER A 214 -8.72 -17.93 -1.70
C SER A 214 -7.24 -18.30 -1.75
N GLU A 215 -6.91 -19.52 -1.34
CA GLU A 215 -5.54 -20.06 -1.40
C GLU A 215 -5.05 -20.33 -2.84
N SER A 216 -5.94 -20.26 -3.85
CA SER A 216 -5.63 -20.69 -5.22
C SER A 216 -6.37 -19.91 -6.30
N ASP A 217 -6.50 -18.59 -6.13
CA ASP A 217 -7.11 -17.70 -7.13
C ASP A 217 -6.40 -17.74 -8.50
N ILE A 218 -7.09 -17.29 -9.54
CA ILE A 218 -6.55 -17.12 -10.88
C ILE A 218 -6.28 -15.64 -11.12
N ILE A 219 -5.02 -15.30 -11.39
CA ILE A 219 -4.57 -13.94 -11.70
C ILE A 219 -4.43 -13.80 -13.22
N LEU A 220 -5.25 -12.95 -13.82
CA LEU A 220 -5.24 -12.70 -15.27
C LEU A 220 -4.54 -11.39 -15.59
N ASP A 221 -3.60 -11.44 -16.54
CA ASP A 221 -3.00 -10.27 -17.15
C ASP A 221 -3.06 -10.40 -18.67
N PHE A 222 -3.92 -9.60 -19.30
CA PHE A 222 -4.12 -9.63 -20.75
C PHE A 222 -3.24 -8.62 -21.52
N PHE A 223 -2.31 -7.96 -20.81
CA PHE A 223 -1.27 -7.09 -21.37
C PHE A 223 0.07 -7.42 -20.71
N ALA A 224 0.47 -8.69 -20.80
CA ALA A 224 1.54 -9.23 -19.97
C ALA A 224 2.87 -8.49 -20.10
N GLY A 225 3.20 -7.97 -21.30
CA GLY A 225 4.42 -7.23 -21.59
C GLY A 225 5.65 -8.01 -21.11
N SER A 226 6.36 -7.45 -20.14
CA SER A 226 7.52 -8.11 -19.54
C SER A 226 7.23 -9.37 -18.72
N GLY A 227 5.97 -9.77 -18.51
CA GLY A 227 5.61 -10.95 -17.72
C GLY A 227 5.71 -10.74 -16.20
N SER A 228 5.74 -9.49 -15.73
CA SER A 228 5.86 -9.18 -14.30
C SER A 228 4.74 -9.78 -13.45
N THR A 229 3.51 -9.90 -13.96
CA THR A 229 2.38 -10.48 -13.20
C THR A 229 2.58 -11.97 -12.91
N ALA A 230 3.03 -12.74 -13.89
CA ALA A 230 3.36 -14.14 -13.70
C ALA A 230 4.53 -14.31 -12.71
N HIS A 231 5.57 -13.48 -12.83
CA HIS A 231 6.68 -13.49 -11.87
C HIS A 231 6.20 -13.17 -10.45
N ALA A 232 5.43 -12.09 -10.27
CA ALA A 232 4.87 -11.70 -8.98
C ALA A 232 4.00 -12.78 -8.37
N THR A 233 3.15 -13.45 -9.17
CA THR A 233 2.34 -14.58 -8.71
C THR A 233 3.21 -15.71 -8.17
N LEU A 234 4.25 -16.11 -8.92
CA LEU A 234 5.16 -17.17 -8.49
C LEU A 234 5.93 -16.79 -7.22
N ALA A 235 6.39 -15.54 -7.11
CA ALA A 235 7.08 -15.03 -5.93
C ALA A 235 6.15 -14.99 -4.71
N TYR A 236 4.94 -14.44 -4.88
CA TYR A 236 3.92 -14.38 -3.85
C TYR A 236 3.55 -15.76 -3.30
N ASN A 237 3.30 -16.73 -4.18
CA ASN A 237 3.01 -18.11 -3.79
C ASN A 237 4.11 -18.70 -2.90
N GLN A 238 5.37 -18.48 -3.25
CA GLN A 238 6.50 -18.97 -2.47
C GLN A 238 6.61 -18.26 -1.11
N GLU A 239 6.46 -16.94 -1.09
CA GLU A 239 6.58 -16.13 0.12
C GLU A 239 5.45 -16.40 1.12
N GLN A 240 4.24 -16.65 0.63
CA GLN A 240 3.03 -16.76 1.44
C GLN A 240 2.49 -18.20 1.57
N GLY A 241 3.16 -19.19 0.96
CA GLY A 241 2.70 -20.57 0.94
C GLY A 241 1.39 -20.79 0.17
N LYS A 242 1.12 -19.96 -0.84
CA LYS A 242 -0.12 -19.98 -1.65
C LYS A 242 0.06 -20.81 -2.93
N ASN A 243 -1.05 -21.05 -3.62
CA ASN A 243 -1.07 -21.77 -4.90
C ASN A 243 -1.92 -21.06 -5.96
N HIS A 244 -1.82 -19.73 -6.04
CA HIS A 244 -2.46 -18.98 -7.10
C HIS A 244 -1.94 -19.39 -8.47
N LYS A 245 -2.83 -19.40 -9.45
CA LYS A 245 -2.50 -19.63 -10.85
C LYS A 245 -2.46 -18.29 -11.56
N PHE A 246 -1.73 -18.21 -12.67
CA PHE A 246 -1.75 -17.03 -13.52
C PHE A 246 -2.07 -17.40 -14.96
N LEU A 247 -2.71 -16.47 -15.68
CA LEU A 247 -2.89 -16.50 -17.12
C LEU A 247 -2.39 -15.17 -17.70
N CYS A 248 -1.34 -15.23 -18.51
CA CYS A 248 -0.77 -14.06 -19.17
C CYS A 248 -1.01 -14.13 -20.68
N VAL A 249 -1.62 -13.08 -21.24
CA VAL A 249 -1.82 -12.92 -22.69
C VAL A 249 -0.91 -11.79 -23.17
N GLN A 250 -0.19 -12.05 -24.25
CA GLN A 250 0.67 -11.06 -24.91
C GLN A 250 0.49 -11.16 -26.42
N TYR A 251 0.17 -10.04 -27.06
CA TYR A 251 0.14 -9.95 -28.51
C TYR A 251 1.55 -10.13 -29.09
N ALA A 252 1.64 -10.88 -30.19
CA ALA A 252 2.90 -11.23 -30.85
C ALA A 252 3.42 -10.09 -31.75
N GLU A 253 3.59 -8.91 -31.16
CA GLU A 253 4.14 -7.74 -31.83
C GLU A 253 5.59 -7.99 -32.25
N LYS A 254 5.92 -7.67 -33.50
CA LYS A 254 7.26 -7.85 -34.06
C LYS A 254 8.25 -6.90 -33.40
N LEU A 255 9.46 -7.41 -33.13
CA LEU A 255 10.55 -6.59 -32.63
C LEU A 255 11.15 -5.74 -33.76
N ALA A 256 11.72 -4.58 -33.40
CA ALA A 256 12.54 -3.82 -34.32
C ALA A 256 13.80 -4.64 -34.67
N GLU A 257 14.17 -4.67 -35.96
CA GLU A 257 15.32 -5.43 -36.45
C GLU A 257 16.65 -4.94 -35.85
N THR A 258 16.69 -3.70 -35.37
CA THR A 258 17.83 -3.06 -34.70
C THR A 258 17.90 -3.33 -33.20
N SER A 259 16.97 -4.11 -32.62
CA SER A 259 16.97 -4.39 -31.18
C SER A 259 17.91 -5.54 -30.82
N GLU A 260 18.57 -5.46 -29.67
CA GLU A 260 19.42 -6.54 -29.14
C GLU A 260 18.67 -7.89 -29.06
N ALA A 261 17.39 -7.83 -28.71
CA ALA A 261 16.51 -9.00 -28.66
C ALA A 261 16.35 -9.68 -30.03
N PHE A 262 16.26 -8.89 -31.10
CA PHE A 262 16.15 -9.41 -32.47
C PHE A 262 17.46 -10.06 -32.93
N GLU A 263 18.60 -9.44 -32.62
CA GLU A 263 19.95 -9.99 -32.85
C GLU A 263 20.15 -11.31 -32.10
N ALA A 264 19.60 -11.43 -30.88
CA ALA A 264 19.59 -12.66 -30.09
C ALA A 264 18.63 -13.75 -30.60
N GLY A 265 17.99 -13.55 -31.77
CA GLY A 265 17.13 -14.55 -32.41
C GLY A 265 15.66 -14.52 -31.99
N LEU A 266 15.25 -13.58 -31.14
CA LEU A 266 13.84 -13.37 -30.79
C LEU A 266 13.15 -12.60 -31.91
N ARG A 267 11.83 -12.80 -32.07
CA ARG A 267 11.08 -12.19 -33.17
C ARG A 267 9.93 -11.33 -32.70
N THR A 268 9.36 -11.64 -31.54
CA THR A 268 8.21 -10.94 -30.99
C THR A 268 8.38 -10.59 -29.53
N ILE A 269 7.63 -9.59 -29.05
CA ILE A 269 7.55 -9.26 -27.61
C ILE A 269 7.17 -10.50 -26.80
N ALA A 270 6.22 -11.31 -27.32
CA ALA A 270 5.80 -12.55 -26.68
C ALA A 270 6.94 -13.57 -26.52
N ASP A 271 7.93 -13.59 -27.42
CA ASP A 271 9.11 -14.45 -27.29
C ASP A 271 10.00 -13.99 -26.13
N ILE A 272 10.21 -12.67 -25.99
CA ILE A 272 10.93 -12.09 -24.85
C ILE A 272 10.20 -12.43 -23.54
N THR A 273 8.87 -12.25 -23.48
CA THR A 273 8.05 -12.60 -22.31
C THR A 273 8.22 -14.07 -21.93
N ARG A 274 8.13 -15.00 -22.90
CA ARG A 274 8.28 -16.45 -22.66
C ARG A 274 9.68 -16.80 -22.17
N LEU A 275 10.71 -16.23 -22.79
CA LEU A 275 12.10 -16.48 -22.42
C LEU A 275 12.35 -16.05 -20.98
N ARG A 276 11.91 -14.83 -20.61
CA ARG A 276 12.01 -14.33 -19.24
C ARG A 276 11.33 -15.28 -18.24
N LEU A 277 10.09 -15.69 -18.50
CA LEU A 277 9.35 -16.56 -17.58
C LEU A 277 10.01 -17.93 -17.42
N LYS A 278 10.61 -18.48 -18.48
CA LYS A 278 11.44 -19.69 -18.37
C LYS A 278 12.64 -19.48 -17.45
N ALA A 279 13.34 -18.35 -17.56
CA ALA A 279 14.48 -18.02 -16.70
C ALA A 279 14.08 -17.86 -15.23
N VAL A 280 12.96 -17.16 -14.96
CA VAL A 280 12.40 -17.01 -13.60
C VAL A 280 12.10 -18.37 -12.96
N VAL A 281 11.44 -19.26 -13.71
CA VAL A 281 11.10 -20.61 -13.23
C VAL A 281 12.36 -21.45 -13.00
N ALA A 282 13.36 -21.37 -13.89
CA ALA A 282 14.61 -22.08 -13.75
C ALA A 282 15.39 -21.63 -12.49
N ASN A 283 15.52 -20.32 -12.29
CA ASN A 283 16.20 -19.76 -11.11
C ASN A 283 15.54 -20.17 -9.79
N LYS A 284 14.20 -20.29 -9.76
CA LYS A 284 13.47 -20.81 -8.59
C LYS A 284 13.82 -22.26 -8.29
N LYS A 285 13.89 -23.12 -9.31
CA LYS A 285 14.25 -24.54 -9.13
C LYS A 285 15.65 -24.69 -8.54
N THR A 286 16.60 -23.88 -9.01
CA THR A 286 17.98 -23.91 -8.50
C THR A 286 18.06 -23.45 -7.04
N LYS A 287 17.34 -22.39 -6.64
CA LYS A 287 17.30 -21.95 -5.23
C LYS A 287 16.66 -22.98 -4.32
N ALA A 288 15.52 -23.55 -4.71
CA ALA A 288 14.86 -24.60 -3.94
C ALA A 288 15.73 -25.86 -3.75
N ALA A 289 16.61 -26.17 -4.71
CA ALA A 289 17.56 -27.27 -4.60
C ALA A 289 18.79 -26.94 -3.73
N GLY A 290 19.17 -25.66 -3.63
CA GLY A 290 20.28 -25.18 -2.80
C GLY A 290 19.94 -25.06 -1.31
N ASP A 291 18.68 -24.76 -0.97
CA ASP A 291 18.19 -24.66 0.41
C ASP A 291 17.96 -26.04 1.09
N LEU A 292 18.26 -27.14 0.38
CA LEU A 292 18.12 -28.54 0.83
C LEU A 292 19.46 -29.20 1.20
N TYR A 293 20.57 -28.44 1.26
CA TYR A 293 21.90 -28.93 1.66
C TYR A 293 22.47 -28.16 2.85
#